data_AF-A0A1A8B470-F1
#
_entry.id   AF-A0A1A8B470-F1
#
_cell.length_a   1.000
_cell.length_b   1.000
_cell.length_c   1.000
_cell.angle_alpha   90.00
_cell.angle_beta   90.00
_cell.angle_gamma   90.00
#
_symmetry.space_group_name_H-M   'P 1'
#
loop_
_entity.id
_entity.type
_entity.pdbx_description
1 polymer ?
#
loop_
_entity_poly.entity_id
_entity_poly.type
_entity_poly.pdbx_seq_one_letter_code
_entity_poly.pdbx_strand_id
1 'polypeptide(L)'
;MEIQVFTMDSFTNLPFKGNPAAVCPLAHELNDDLYQKIAAEMNLSETAFVTPINPSDTFTSGSRFLLRWFTPTVEVNLCGHATLATAAVLFQYKKNINPTLVFETRSGDLAVSKKKDGYLMDFPLNPPTQVVQSTHTHTH
;
A
#
# COMPACT_ATOMS: atom_id res chain seq x y z
N MET A 1 -12.43 -17.50 10.07
CA MET A 1 -12.25 -16.43 9.05
C MET A 1 -11.03 -16.80 8.24
N GLU A 2 -11.11 -16.77 6.92
CA GLU A 2 -9.99 -17.04 6.03
C GLU A 2 -9.57 -15.74 5.34
N ILE A 3 -8.28 -15.42 5.36
CA ILE A 3 -7.71 -14.23 4.71
C ILE A 3 -6.65 -14.71 3.73
N GLN A 4 -6.81 -14.31 2.46
CA GLN A 4 -5.79 -14.57 1.46
C GLN A 4 -4.65 -13.56 1.62
N VAL A 5 -3.42 -14.06 1.66
CA VAL A 5 -2.21 -13.24 1.76
C VAL A 5 -1.34 -13.46 0.54
N PHE A 6 -0.87 -12.37 -0.06
CA PHE A 6 0.15 -12.36 -1.11
C PHE A 6 1.40 -11.67 -0.56
N THR A 7 2.58 -12.16 -0.91
CA THR A 7 3.85 -11.45 -0.66
C THR A 7 4.40 -10.98 -1.99
N MET A 8 4.68 -9.68 -2.09
CA MET A 8 5.15 -9.05 -3.33
C MET A 8 6.38 -8.21 -3.08
N ASP A 9 7.41 -8.43 -3.88
CA ASP A 9 8.63 -7.63 -3.92
C ASP A 9 8.46 -6.45 -4.89
N SER A 10 8.38 -5.23 -4.36
CA SER A 10 8.23 -4.02 -5.16
C SER A 10 9.57 -3.50 -5.68
N PHE A 11 9.54 -2.76 -6.80
CA PHE A 11 10.73 -2.19 -7.48
C PHE A 11 11.74 -3.22 -7.99
N THR A 12 11.29 -4.45 -8.24
CA THR A 12 12.12 -5.52 -8.82
C THR A 12 11.27 -6.45 -9.69
N ASN A 13 11.92 -7.17 -10.58
CA ASN A 13 11.38 -8.35 -11.28
C ASN A 13 12.10 -9.65 -10.88
N LEU A 14 13.02 -9.57 -9.91
CA LEU A 14 13.76 -10.70 -9.35
C LEU A 14 13.23 -11.00 -7.93
N PRO A 15 12.94 -12.27 -7.60
CA PRO A 15 12.61 -12.66 -6.23
C PRO A 15 13.70 -12.28 -5.23
N PHE A 16 13.29 -11.94 -4.00
CA PHE A 16 14.17 -11.62 -2.87
C PHE A 16 15.01 -10.34 -3.09
N LYS A 17 14.51 -9.42 -3.91
CA LYS A 17 15.08 -8.10 -4.16
C LYS A 17 14.01 -7.03 -3.96
N GLY A 18 14.37 -5.76 -4.05
CA GLY A 18 13.41 -4.67 -3.89
C GLY A 18 12.89 -4.57 -2.45
N ASN A 19 11.62 -4.20 -2.28
CA ASN A 19 11.00 -4.03 -0.98
C ASN A 19 9.75 -4.94 -0.83
N PRO A 20 9.78 -5.96 0.05
CA PRO A 20 8.66 -6.87 0.24
C PRO A 20 7.52 -6.23 1.03
N ALA A 21 6.29 -6.50 0.60
CA ALA A 21 5.09 -6.20 1.36
C ALA A 21 4.12 -7.39 1.33
N ALA A 22 3.39 -7.60 2.43
CA ALA A 22 2.21 -8.46 2.44
C ALA A 22 1.01 -7.69 1.91
N VAL A 23 0.14 -8.34 1.15
CA VAL A 23 -1.10 -7.78 0.62
C VAL A 23 -2.26 -8.71 0.95
N CYS A 24 -3.27 -8.16 1.60
CA CYS A 24 -4.45 -8.87 2.09
C CYS A 24 -5.71 -8.27 1.43
N PRO A 25 -6.24 -8.85 0.35
CA PRO A 25 -7.54 -8.48 -0.20
C PRO A 25 -8.67 -8.97 0.70
N LEU A 26 -9.51 -8.05 1.18
CA LEU A 26 -10.59 -8.32 2.14
C LEU A 26 -11.96 -7.99 1.55
N ALA A 27 -12.95 -8.84 1.78
CA ALA A 27 -14.33 -8.59 1.34
C ALA A 27 -15.00 -7.44 2.11
N HIS A 28 -14.55 -7.17 3.33
CA HIS A 28 -15.03 -6.11 4.21
C HIS A 28 -13.90 -5.65 5.14
N GLU A 29 -14.04 -4.46 5.71
CA GLU A 29 -13.08 -3.96 6.70
C GLU A 29 -13.08 -4.82 7.97
N LEU A 30 -11.92 -4.85 8.64
CA LEU A 30 -11.74 -5.52 9.91
C LEU A 30 -11.77 -4.51 11.05
N ASN A 31 -11.84 -5.02 12.28
CA ASN A 31 -11.54 -4.21 13.45
C ASN A 31 -10.04 -3.82 13.45
N ASP A 32 -9.71 -2.62 13.90
CA ASP A 32 -8.32 -2.09 13.93
C ASP A 32 -7.32 -3.02 14.63
N ASP A 33 -7.74 -3.67 15.73
CA ASP A 33 -6.91 -4.66 16.44
C ASP A 33 -6.55 -5.88 15.57
N LEU A 34 -7.46 -6.33 14.70
CA LEU A 34 -7.18 -7.44 13.79
C LEU A 34 -6.21 -7.03 12.69
N TYR A 35 -6.33 -5.82 12.12
CA TYR A 35 -5.35 -5.31 11.17
C TYR A 35 -3.94 -5.33 11.77
N GLN A 36 -3.80 -4.80 12.99
CA GLN A 36 -2.52 -4.74 13.68
C GLN A 36 -1.96 -6.13 14.02
N LYS A 37 -2.80 -7.05 14.50
CA LYS A 37 -2.38 -8.43 14.81
C LYS A 37 -1.92 -9.20 13.57
N ILE A 38 -2.63 -9.05 12.46
CA ILE A 38 -2.22 -9.69 11.19
C ILE A 38 -0.89 -9.11 10.71
N ALA A 39 -0.73 -7.78 10.75
CA ALA A 39 0.52 -7.15 10.34
C ALA A 39 1.71 -7.56 11.23
N ALA A 40 1.48 -7.71 12.54
CA ALA A 40 2.47 -8.22 13.48
C ALA A 40 2.88 -9.66 13.17
N GLU A 41 1.91 -10.53 12.85
CA GLU A 41 2.16 -11.93 12.47
C GLU A 41 2.96 -12.02 11.15
N MET A 42 2.66 -11.16 10.17
CA MET A 42 3.38 -11.15 8.89
C MET A 42 4.84 -10.72 9.04
N ASN A 43 5.14 -9.85 10.01
CA ASN A 43 6.50 -9.39 10.33
C ASN A 43 7.33 -8.90 9.12
N LEU A 44 6.67 -8.24 8.17
CA LEU A 44 7.29 -7.53 7.05
C LEU A 44 7.32 -6.01 7.33
N SER A 45 8.02 -5.24 6.48
CA SER A 45 8.03 -3.78 6.57
C SER A 45 6.61 -3.22 6.68
N GLU A 46 5.73 -3.65 5.76
CA GLU A 46 4.32 -3.29 5.76
C GLU A 46 3.43 -4.44 5.28
N THR A 47 2.24 -4.51 5.87
CA THR A 47 1.10 -5.28 5.39
C THR A 47 0.03 -4.31 4.89
N ALA A 48 -0.32 -4.45 3.63
CA ALA A 48 -1.37 -3.69 2.97
C ALA A 48 -2.70 -4.45 3.01
N PHE A 49 -3.77 -3.76 3.37
CA PHE A 49 -5.13 -4.30 3.36
C PHE A 49 -5.97 -3.53 2.37
N VAL A 50 -6.56 -4.23 1.40
CA VAL A 50 -7.36 -3.63 0.33
C VAL A 50 -8.80 -4.16 0.35
N THR A 51 -9.76 -3.25 0.34
CA THR A 51 -11.20 -3.57 0.45
C THR A 51 -11.99 -2.83 -0.63
N PRO A 52 -12.95 -3.46 -1.32
CA PRO A 52 -13.87 -2.74 -2.21
C PRO A 52 -14.66 -1.68 -1.44
N ILE A 53 -14.86 -0.51 -2.04
CA ILE A 53 -15.65 0.57 -1.41
C ILE A 53 -17.15 0.26 -1.50
N ASN A 54 -17.62 -0.13 -2.69
CA ASN A 54 -19.01 -0.50 -2.89
C ASN A 54 -19.19 -2.01 -2.71
N PRO A 55 -20.24 -2.47 -1.99
CA PRO A 55 -20.50 -3.90 -1.82
C PRO A 55 -20.73 -4.67 -3.13
N SER A 56 -21.13 -3.99 -4.20
CA SER A 56 -21.31 -4.57 -5.53
C SER A 56 -20.01 -4.70 -6.32
N ASP A 57 -18.94 -4.01 -5.91
CA ASP A 57 -17.66 -4.05 -6.60
C ASP A 57 -16.89 -5.32 -6.24
N THR A 58 -16.21 -5.88 -7.23
CA THR A 58 -15.30 -7.01 -7.03
C THR A 58 -13.86 -6.54 -7.18
N PHE A 59 -12.91 -7.33 -6.71
CA PHE A 59 -11.49 -7.08 -6.98
C PHE A 59 -11.12 -7.14 -8.48
N THR A 60 -12.01 -7.66 -9.33
CA THR A 60 -11.80 -7.78 -10.78
C THR A 60 -12.43 -6.61 -11.55
N SER A 61 -13.56 -6.07 -11.07
CA SER A 61 -14.33 -5.03 -11.77
C SER A 61 -14.23 -3.64 -11.14
N GLY A 62 -14.00 -3.54 -9.84
CA GLY A 62 -13.88 -2.27 -9.13
C GLY A 62 -12.65 -1.48 -9.57
N SER A 63 -12.80 -0.17 -9.71
CA SER A 63 -11.72 0.75 -10.04
C SER A 63 -11.23 1.58 -8.85
N ARG A 64 -11.98 1.54 -7.73
CA ARG A 64 -11.67 2.27 -6.49
C ARG A 64 -11.75 1.34 -5.28
N PHE A 65 -10.79 1.45 -4.38
CA PHE A 65 -10.67 0.59 -3.20
C PHE A 65 -10.23 1.38 -1.98
N LEU A 66 -10.65 0.97 -0.78
CA LEU A 66 -10.01 1.40 0.46
C LEU A 66 -8.65 0.70 0.57
N LEU A 67 -7.64 1.43 1.03
CA LEU A 67 -6.31 0.89 1.26
C LEU A 67 -5.72 1.42 2.57
N ARG A 68 -5.31 0.50 3.43
CA ARG A 68 -4.64 0.77 4.71
C ARG A 68 -3.33 0.00 4.79
N TRP A 69 -2.35 0.54 5.49
CA TRP A 69 -1.05 -0.10 5.67
C TRP A 69 -0.65 -0.11 7.13
N PHE A 70 -0.12 -1.25 7.55
CA PHE A 70 0.33 -1.46 8.91
C PHE A 70 1.73 -2.01 8.88
N THR A 71 2.60 -1.38 9.65
CA THR A 71 3.83 -2.02 10.14
C THR A 71 3.45 -3.03 11.23
N PRO A 72 4.38 -3.88 11.71
CA PRO A 72 4.12 -4.79 12.81
C PRO A 72 3.63 -4.12 14.11
N THR A 73 3.85 -2.82 14.27
CA THR A 73 3.54 -2.08 15.51
C THR A 73 2.51 -0.97 15.36
N VAL A 74 2.32 -0.42 14.16
CA VAL A 74 1.45 0.75 13.96
C VAL A 74 0.93 0.86 12.52
N GLU A 75 -0.25 1.47 12.37
CA GLU A 75 -0.75 1.93 11.09
C GLU A 75 0.05 3.14 10.56
N VAL A 76 0.36 3.15 9.27
CA VAL A 76 1.05 4.27 8.61
C VAL A 76 0.14 4.99 7.63
N ASN A 77 0.32 6.31 7.52
CA ASN A 77 -0.56 7.15 6.70
C ASN A 77 -0.31 7.02 5.19
N LEU A 78 0.91 6.64 4.78
CA LEU A 78 1.31 6.58 3.37
C LEU A 78 2.43 5.56 3.17
N CYS A 79 2.28 4.64 2.23
CA CYS A 79 3.33 3.69 1.86
C CYS A 79 3.33 3.35 0.36
N GLY A 80 4.34 3.81 -0.37
CA GLY A 80 4.41 3.66 -1.83
C GLY A 80 4.57 2.25 -2.33
N HIS A 81 5.57 1.53 -1.82
CA HIS A 81 5.87 0.19 -2.31
C HIS A 81 4.73 -0.78 -1.99
N ALA A 82 4.12 -0.70 -0.81
CA ALA A 82 2.96 -1.52 -0.46
C ALA A 82 1.71 -1.17 -1.29
N THR A 83 1.58 0.09 -1.75
CA THR A 83 0.56 0.49 -2.74
C THR A 83 0.81 -0.16 -4.10
N LEU A 84 2.05 -0.12 -4.61
CA LEU A 84 2.43 -0.76 -5.86
C LEU A 84 2.26 -2.29 -5.80
N ALA A 85 2.65 -2.92 -4.70
CA ALA A 85 2.41 -4.33 -4.42
C ALA A 85 0.91 -4.66 -4.49
N THR A 86 0.07 -3.84 -3.88
CA THR A 86 -1.39 -4.01 -3.88
C THR A 86 -1.96 -3.93 -5.29
N ALA A 87 -1.58 -2.90 -6.07
CA ALA A 87 -1.99 -2.77 -7.46
C ALA A 87 -1.54 -3.98 -8.30
N ALA A 88 -0.30 -4.44 -8.11
CA ALA A 88 0.22 -5.63 -8.76
C ALA A 88 -0.62 -6.88 -8.44
N VAL A 89 -1.05 -7.07 -7.19
CA VAL A 89 -1.96 -8.16 -6.79
C VAL A 89 -3.29 -8.06 -7.53
N LEU A 90 -3.91 -6.87 -7.54
CA LEU A 90 -5.19 -6.66 -8.19
C LEU A 90 -5.11 -6.90 -9.70
N PHE A 91 -4.08 -6.40 -10.38
CA PHE A 91 -3.92 -6.59 -11.82
C PHE A 91 -3.52 -8.02 -12.21
N GLN A 92 -2.58 -8.65 -11.49
CA GLN A 92 -1.99 -9.92 -11.92
C GLN A 92 -2.76 -11.13 -11.41
N TYR A 93 -3.23 -11.09 -10.15
CA TYR A 93 -3.83 -12.24 -9.49
C TYR A 93 -5.36 -12.13 -9.41
N LYS A 94 -5.90 -10.92 -9.19
CA LYS A 94 -7.35 -10.68 -9.25
C LYS A 94 -7.86 -10.34 -10.65
N LYS A 95 -6.95 -10.23 -11.62
CA LYS A 95 -7.24 -9.97 -13.04
C LYS A 95 -8.10 -8.71 -13.24
N ASN A 96 -7.87 -7.68 -12.44
CA ASN A 96 -8.63 -6.44 -12.53
C ASN A 96 -8.51 -5.85 -13.94
N ILE A 97 -9.65 -5.49 -14.52
CA ILE A 97 -9.77 -5.07 -15.92
C ILE A 97 -9.53 -3.58 -16.14
N ASN A 98 -9.57 -2.79 -15.07
CA ASN A 98 -9.42 -1.34 -15.18
C ASN A 98 -7.98 -0.97 -15.56
N PRO A 99 -7.75 0.08 -16.35
CA PRO A 99 -6.38 0.52 -16.67
C PRO A 99 -5.69 1.24 -15.50
N THR A 100 -6.49 1.81 -14.60
CA THR A 100 -6.04 2.56 -13.41
C THR A 100 -6.89 2.16 -12.22
N LEU A 101 -6.24 2.01 -11.07
CA LEU A 101 -6.89 1.80 -9.77
C LEU A 101 -6.65 3.02 -8.90
N VAL A 102 -7.69 3.48 -8.20
CA VAL A 102 -7.58 4.54 -7.20
C VAL A 102 -7.76 3.93 -5.82
N PHE A 103 -6.84 4.26 -4.92
CA PHE A 103 -6.86 3.82 -3.54
C PHE A 103 -7.22 5.01 -2.65
N GLU A 104 -8.32 4.88 -1.92
CA GLU A 104 -8.74 5.83 -0.88
C GLU A 104 -8.02 5.48 0.41
N THR A 105 -7.21 6.42 0.90
CA THR A 105 -6.26 6.21 2.00
C THR A 105 -6.36 7.36 2.99
N ARG A 106 -5.74 7.23 4.18
CA ARG A 106 -5.70 8.33 5.17
C ARG A 106 -4.96 9.58 4.68
N SER A 107 -4.09 9.44 3.67
CA SER A 107 -3.37 10.57 3.05
C SER A 107 -4.04 11.09 1.77
N GLY A 108 -5.29 10.69 1.51
CA GLY A 108 -6.01 11.00 0.29
C GLY A 108 -5.88 9.93 -0.80
N ASP A 109 -6.33 10.27 -2.00
CA ASP A 109 -6.37 9.34 -3.13
C ASP A 109 -4.97 9.09 -3.71
N LEU A 110 -4.65 7.81 -3.95
CA LEU A 110 -3.45 7.38 -4.66
C LEU A 110 -3.86 6.60 -5.92
N ALA A 111 -3.40 7.04 -7.08
CA ALA A 111 -3.69 6.38 -8.35
C ALA A 111 -2.51 5.53 -8.81
N VAL A 112 -2.79 4.29 -9.23
CA VAL A 112 -1.82 3.41 -9.89
C VAL A 112 -2.35 2.95 -11.23
N SER A 113 -1.63 3.29 -12.30
CA SER A 113 -1.93 2.84 -13.66
C SER A 113 -1.05 1.68 -14.08
N LYS A 114 -1.65 0.69 -14.75
CA LYS A 114 -0.90 -0.35 -15.44
C LYS A 114 -0.29 0.22 -16.73
N LYS A 115 1.02 0.07 -16.89
CA LYS A 115 1.75 0.41 -18.12
C LYS A 115 2.28 -0.88 -18.75
N LYS A 116 2.86 -0.77 -19.95
CA LYS A 116 3.40 -1.91 -20.69
C LYS A 116 4.45 -2.68 -19.88
N ASP A 117 5.34 -1.94 -19.20
CA ASP A 117 6.52 -2.49 -18.53
C ASP A 117 6.47 -2.38 -16.99
N GLY A 118 5.28 -2.17 -16.42
CA GLY A 118 5.12 -2.09 -14.96
C GLY A 118 3.94 -1.25 -14.50
N TYR A 119 4.10 -0.63 -13.33
CA TYR A 119 3.07 0.18 -12.67
C TYR A 119 3.59 1.60 -12.48
N LEU A 120 2.74 2.58 -12.79
CA LEU A 120 3.00 4.00 -12.56
C LEU A 120 2.12 4.47 -11.42
N MET A 121 2.73 5.09 -10.41
CA MET A 121 2.04 5.68 -9.27
C MET A 121 2.39 7.16 -9.16
N ASP A 122 1.37 8.00 -9.03
CA ASP A 122 1.54 9.43 -8.78
C ASP A 122 1.41 9.68 -7.28
N PHE A 123 2.38 10.41 -6.71
CA PHE A 123 2.35 10.85 -5.33
C PHE A 123 1.86 12.30 -5.24
N PRO A 124 1.08 12.64 -4.20
CA PRO A 124 0.87 14.04 -3.86
C PRO A 124 2.22 14.71 -3.57
N LEU A 125 2.41 15.93 -4.08
CA LEU A 125 3.59 16.74 -3.80
C LEU A 125 3.70 16.97 -2.29
N ASN A 126 4.84 16.59 -1.71
CA ASN A 126 5.20 16.94 -0.33
C ASN A 126 6.47 17.80 -0.34
N PRO A 127 6.34 19.14 -0.43
CA PRO A 127 7.48 20.04 -0.50
C PRO A 127 8.32 19.92 0.78
N PRO A 128 9.66 19.84 0.68
CA PRO A 128 10.51 19.78 1.86
C PRO A 128 10.43 21.09 2.65
N THR A 129 10.30 20.98 3.98
CA THR A 129 10.45 22.13 4.88
C THR A 129 11.93 22.37 5.14
N GLN A 130 12.39 23.63 4.98
CA GLN A 130 13.76 23.99 5.35
C GLN A 130 13.96 23.81 6.87
N VAL A 131 14.98 23.03 7.25
CA VAL A 131 15.40 22.92 8.64
C VAL A 131 16.39 24.05 8.92
N VAL A 132 16.05 24.96 9.85
CA VAL A 132 16.97 25.99 10.32
C VAL A 132 18.01 25.33 11.21
N GLN A 133 19.27 25.29 10.79
CA GLN A 133 20.38 24.85 11.64
C GLN A 133 20.66 25.91 12.70
N SER A 134 20.48 25.56 13.98
CA SER A 134 20.97 26.36 15.10
C SER A 134 22.50 26.27 15.14
N THR A 135 23.17 27.39 14.85
CA THR A 135 24.61 27.53 15.04
C THR A 135 24.92 27.50 16.54
N HIS A 136 25.47 26.40 17.04
CA HIS A 136 26.08 26.40 18.37
C HIS A 136 27.39 27.18 18.29
N THR A 137 27.37 28.42 18.75
CA THR A 137 28.58 29.23 18.96
C THR A 137 29.36 28.62 20.11
N HIS A 138 30.36 27.78 19.82
CA HIS A 138 31.37 27.42 20.82
C HIS A 138 32.19 28.66 21.14
N THR A 139 31.99 29.21 22.33
CA THR A 139 32.86 30.23 22.91
C THR A 139 33.99 29.48 23.65
N HIS A 140 35.22 29.71 23.22
CA HIS A 140 36.45 29.22 23.84
C HIS A 140 36.79 30.01 25.10
#